data_AF-A0A930RFJ8-F1
#
_entry.id   AF-A0A930RFJ8-F1
#
_cell.length_a   1.000
_cell.length_b   1.000
_cell.length_c   1.000
_cell.angle_alpha   90.00
_cell.angle_beta   90.00
_cell.angle_gamma   90.00
#
_symmetry.space_group_name_H-M   'P 1'
#
loop_
_entity.id
_entity.type
_entity.pdbx_description
1 polymer ?
#
loop_
_entity_poly.entity_id
_entity_poly.type
_entity_poly.pdbx_seq_one_letter_code
_entity_poly.pdbx_strand_id
1 'polypeptide(L)' 'LMLSHEGDVDGHHAVSIGRMDADKLFYLMSRGLDERAAQQLIVEASFAPVLMRITDEALRTEIGDYLERRLLGGTQGE' A
#
# COMPACT_ATOMS: atom_id res chain seq x y z
N LEU A 1 -7.09 -6.65 -18.31
CA LEU A 1 -7.86 -7.28 -19.42
C LEU A 1 -9.12 -7.88 -18.82
N MET A 2 -10.29 -7.40 -19.22
CA MET A 2 -11.59 -8.02 -18.90
C MET A 2 -11.99 -8.87 -20.11
N LEU A 3 -12.09 -10.18 -19.92
CA LEU A 3 -12.64 -11.10 -20.90
C LEU A 3 -14.01 -11.53 -20.39
N SER A 4 -15.06 -10.98 -20.99
CA SER A 4 -16.44 -11.34 -20.69
C SER A 4 -17.06 -12.03 -21.89
N HIS A 5 -17.61 -13.23 -21.69
CA HIS A 5 -18.20 -14.07 -22.74
C HIS A 5 -19.72 -13.90 -22.87
N GLU A 6 -20.37 -13.15 -21.96
CA GLU A 6 -21.80 -12.88 -21.97
C GLU A 6 -22.09 -11.38 -22.13
N GLY A 7 -23.13 -11.08 -22.92
CA GLY A 7 -23.59 -9.72 -23.17
C GLY A 7 -24.60 -9.30 -22.12
N ASP A 8 -24.10 -8.79 -20.99
CA ASP A 8 -24.69 -7.74 -20.12
C ASP A 8 -23.90 -7.70 -18.79
N VAL A 9 -22.64 -7.30 -18.85
CA VAL A 9 -21.78 -7.19 -17.65
C VAL A 9 -21.17 -5.80 -17.55
N ASP A 10 -21.60 -5.05 -16.53
CA ASP A 10 -21.00 -3.77 -16.17
C ASP A 10 -19.72 -3.99 -15.35
N GLY A 11 -18.58 -3.86 -16.01
CA GLY A 11 -17.26 -3.98 -15.42
C GLY A 11 -16.58 -2.63 -15.23
N HIS A 12 -16.53 -2.11 -14.01
CA HIS A 12 -15.70 -0.94 -13.69
C HIS A 12 -14.27 -1.37 -13.36
N HIS A 13 -13.33 -1.20 -14.30
CA HIS A 13 -11.89 -1.35 -14.06
C HIS A 13 -11.23 0.02 -13.97
N ALA A 14 -10.83 0.41 -12.77
CA ALA A 14 -10.00 1.58 -12.54
C ALA A 14 -8.60 1.12 -12.11
N VAL A 15 -7.57 1.61 -12.80
CA VAL A 15 -6.17 1.41 -12.42
C VAL A 15 -5.61 2.79 -12.10
N SER A 16 -5.20 3.00 -10.86
CA SER A 16 -4.51 4.23 -10.46
C SER A 16 -3.03 3.95 -10.31
N ILE A 17 -2.21 4.67 -11.09
CA ILE A 17 -0.75 4.74 -10.92
C ILE A 17 -0.44 6.20 -10.56
N GLY A 18 0.24 6.42 -9.44
CA GLY A 18 0.52 7.77 -8.94
C GLY A 18 1.76 7.80 -8.07
N ARG A 19 2.40 8.97 -8.00
CA ARG A 19 3.45 9.26 -7.02
C ARG A 19 2.84 9.42 -5.63
N MET A 20 3.64 9.28 -4.58
CA MET A 20 3.19 9.62 -3.23
C MET A 20 2.69 11.07 -3.18
N ASP A 21 1.65 11.27 -2.39
CA ASP A 21 1.03 12.58 -2.19
C ASP A 21 2.00 13.51 -1.44
N ALA A 22 2.49 14.52 -2.14
CA ALA A 22 3.49 15.46 -1.62
C ALA A 22 2.96 16.25 -0.42
N ASP A 23 1.66 16.55 -0.37
CA ASP A 23 1.06 17.29 0.75
C ASP A 23 1.03 16.44 2.01
N LYS A 24 0.72 15.14 1.87
CA LYS A 24 0.78 14.18 2.99
C LYS A 24 2.21 14.02 3.51
N LEU A 25 3.19 13.90 2.62
CA LEU A 25 4.60 13.81 3.00
C LEU A 25 5.06 15.07 3.73
N PHE A 26 4.79 16.25 3.16
CA PHE A 26 5.13 17.53 3.78
C PHE A 26 4.50 17.69 5.16
N TYR A 27 3.22 17.32 5.31
CA TYR A 27 2.53 17.40 6.59
C TYR A 27 3.17 16.51 7.65
N LEU A 28 3.46 15.24 7.31
CA LEU A 28 4.10 14.29 8.23
C LEU A 28 5.52 14.72 8.61
N MET A 29 6.30 15.20 7.64
CA MET A 29 7.65 15.69 7.89
C MET A 29 7.66 16.95 8.76
N SER A 30 6.69 17.84 8.56
CA SER A 30 6.49 19.03 9.41
C SER A 30 6.13 18.67 10.86
N ARG A 31 5.71 17.44 11.13
CA ARG A 31 5.45 16.91 12.48
C ARG A 31 6.66 16.16 13.08
N GLY A 32 7.81 16.22 12.42
CA GLY A 32 9.07 15.67 12.92
C GLY A 32 9.41 14.26 12.43
N LEU A 33 8.65 13.71 11.48
CA LEU A 33 9.03 12.48 10.79
C LEU A 33 10.11 12.80 9.75
N ASP A 34 11.11 11.93 9.61
CA ASP A 34 11.95 12.00 8.43
C ASP A 34 11.17 11.52 7.19
N GLU A 35 11.71 11.81 6.00
CA GLU A 35 11.05 11.48 4.74
C GLU A 35 10.77 9.97 4.63
N ARG A 36 11.69 9.13 5.07
CA ARG A 36 11.55 7.67 4.98
C ARG A 36 10.44 7.18 5.90
N ALA A 37 10.39 7.66 7.14
CA ALA A 37 9.35 7.34 8.10
C ALA A 37 7.98 7.83 7.63
N ALA A 38 7.90 9.02 7.02
CA ALA A 38 6.68 9.54 6.44
C ALA A 38 6.19 8.69 5.25
N GLN A 39 7.09 8.30 4.35
CA GLN A 39 6.79 7.41 3.23
C GLN A 39 6.29 6.04 3.70
N GLN A 40 6.99 5.44 4.67
CA GLN A 40 6.62 4.15 5.24
C GLN A 40 5.23 4.20 5.87
N LEU A 41 4.95 5.22 6.69
CA LEU A 41 3.63 5.40 7.32
C LEU A 41 2.50 5.53 6.29
N ILE A 42 2.71 6.27 5.21
CA ILE A 42 1.72 6.41 4.13
C ILE A 42 1.44 5.05 3.48
N VAL A 43 2.49 4.25 3.24
CA VAL A 43 2.35 2.93 2.62
C VAL A 43 1.64 1.96 3.55
N GLU A 44 2.02 1.90 4.82
CA GLU A 44 1.36 1.07 5.84
C GLU A 44 -0.13 1.41 5.97
N ALA A 45 -0.45 2.71 6.06
CA ALA A 45 -1.82 3.18 6.12
C ALA A 45 -2.64 2.79 4.87
N SER A 46 -2.00 2.72 3.70
CA SER A 46 -2.63 2.28 2.46
C SER A 46 -3.00 0.78 2.48
N PHE A 47 -2.15 -0.06 3.08
CA PHE A 47 -2.38 -1.51 3.18
C PHE A 47 -3.28 -1.92 4.35
N ALA A 48 -3.37 -1.11 5.41
CA ALA A 48 -4.16 -1.42 6.60
C ALA A 48 -5.61 -1.86 6.30
N PRO A 49 -6.39 -1.19 5.42
CA PRO A 49 -7.75 -1.63 5.08
C PRO A 49 -7.81 -3.02 4.44
N VAL A 50 -6.79 -3.41 3.68
CA VAL A 50 -6.71 -4.73 3.05
C VAL A 50 -6.35 -5.79 4.09
N LEU A 51 -5.37 -5.51 4.95
CA LEU A 51 -4.97 -6.43 6.03
C LEU A 51 -6.12 -6.70 7.00
N MET A 52 -6.91 -5.68 7.35
CA MET A 52 -8.08 -5.83 8.23
C MET A 52 -9.17 -6.76 7.68
N ARG A 53 -9.18 -7.04 6.37
CA ARG A 53 -10.14 -8.00 5.76
C ARG A 53 -9.69 -9.45 5.93
N ILE A 54 -8.45 -9.69 6.33
CA ILE A 54 -7.89 -11.02 6.53
C ILE A 54 -8.27 -11.50 7.93
N THR A 55 -9.20 -12.44 7.98
CA THR A 55 -9.75 -12.98 9.24
C THR A 55 -8.75 -13.88 9.96
N ASP A 56 -7.93 -14.61 9.19
CA ASP A 56 -6.86 -15.44 9.72
C ASP A 56 -5.72 -14.56 10.26
N GLU A 57 -5.48 -14.64 11.58
CA GLU A 57 -4.46 -13.84 12.27
C GLU A 57 -3.04 -14.24 11.88
N ALA A 58 -2.78 -15.53 11.66
CA ALA A 58 -1.46 -16.03 11.30
C ALA A 58 -1.08 -15.53 9.89
N LEU A 59 -2.03 -15.60 8.96
CA LEU A 59 -1.86 -15.08 7.61
C LEU A 59 -1.71 -13.56 7.59
N ARG A 60 -2.51 -12.84 8.39
CA ARG A 60 -2.39 -11.38 8.51
C ARG A 60 -1.03 -10.96 9.04
N THR A 61 -0.52 -11.67 10.05
CA THR A 61 0.82 -11.43 10.62
C THR A 61 1.91 -11.74 9.59
N GLU A 62 1.83 -12.88 8.91
CA GLU A 62 2.82 -13.28 7.88
C GLU A 62 2.92 -12.23 6.76
N ILE A 63 1.78 -11.72 6.28
CA ILE A 63 1.75 -10.68 5.25
C ILE A 63 2.27 -9.35 5.80
N GLY A 64 1.94 -9.00 7.04
CA GLY A 64 2.48 -7.81 7.71
C GLY A 64 4.01 -7.83 7.75
N ASP A 65 4.59 -8.92 8.25
CA ASP A 65 6.04 -9.11 8.33
C ASP A 65 6.71 -9.12 6.94
N TYR A 66 6.03 -9.66 5.93
CA TYR A 66 6.51 -9.60 4.55
C TYR A 66 6.55 -8.16 4.02
N LEU A 67 5.48 -7.39 4.22
CA LEU A 67 5.40 -6.00 3.78
C LEU A 67 6.46 -5.15 4.49
N GLU A 68 6.61 -5.29 5.81
CA GLU A 68 7.63 -4.57 6.58
C GLU A 68 9.04 -4.86 6.05
N ARG A 69 9.39 -6.14 5.86
CA ARG A 69 10.69 -6.53 5.29
C ARG A 69 10.92 -5.96 3.90
N ARG A 70 9.89 -5.90 3.06
CA ARG A 70 10.00 -5.37 1.69
C ARG A 70 10.15 -3.85 1.67
N LEU A 71 9.55 -3.14 2.62
CA LEU A 71 9.65 -1.69 2.75
C LEU A 71 10.95 -1.25 3.44
N LEU A 72 11.40 -1.99 4.46
CA LEU A 72 12.68 -1.75 5.12
C LEU A 72 13.88 -2.25 4.28
N GLY A 73 13.71 -3.34 3.53
CA GLY A 73 14.74 -4.00 2.73
C GLY A 73 15.09 -3.34 1.40
N GLY A 74 14.41 -2.25 1.02
CA GLY A 74 14.78 -1.43 -0.16
C GLY A 74 16.10 -0.65 0.00
N THR A 75 16.80 -0.78 1.14
CA THR A 75 18.10 -0.14 1.41
C THR A 75 19.31 -1.03 1.23
N GLN A 76 19.35 -1.84 0.17
CA GLN A 76 20.59 -2.40 -0.37
C GLN A 76 20.60 -2.04 -1.86
N GLY A 77 21.50 -1.12 -2.23
CA GLY A 77 21.59 -0.56 -3.58
C GLY A 77 21.98 -1.58 -4.63
N GLU A 78 21.53 -1.32 -5.86
CA GLU A 78 22.31 -0.70 -6.95
C GLU A 78 21.37 0.18 -7.78
#